data_AF-A0A1V2QZ23-F1
#
_entry.id   AF-A0A1V2QZ23-F1
#
_cell.length_a   1.000
_cell.length_b   1.000
_cell.length_c   1.000
_cell.angle_alpha   90.00
_cell.angle_beta   90.00
_cell.angle_gamma   90.00
#
_symmetry.space_group_name_H-M   'P 1'
#
loop_
_entity.id
_entity.type
_entity.pdbx_description
1 polymer ?
#
loop_
_entity_poly.entity_id
_entity_poly.type
_entity_poly.pdbx_seq_one_letter_code
_entity_poly.pdbx_strand_id
1 'polypeptide(L)'
;MKKNELISMLREKFPLFSQTNDDDDVYLLYGSFGSFFIDLINFLFLNKCDPRNYFYGNVEVIYENRELLDNEIENIFLFIDEVYLNSDCDVRDVLNTCVFEAMMGNDFSYNLARKFLSKETYNHYLEITKRVV
;
A
#
# COMPACT_ATOMS: atom_id res chain seq x y z
N MET A 1 4.70 -14.42 10.26
CA MET A 1 3.80 -14.65 9.12
C MET A 1 4.60 -15.16 7.95
N LYS A 2 4.04 -16.08 7.14
CA LYS A 2 4.71 -16.63 5.94
C LYS A 2 4.19 -15.99 4.66
N LYS A 3 5.00 -15.98 3.61
CA LYS A 3 4.70 -15.42 2.28
C LYS A 3 3.37 -15.91 1.67
N ASN A 4 3.00 -17.18 1.87
CA ASN A 4 1.76 -17.74 1.34
C ASN A 4 0.49 -17.22 2.07
N GLU A 5 0.63 -16.69 3.28
CA GLU A 5 -0.48 -16.11 4.06
C GLU A 5 -0.80 -14.68 3.59
N LEU A 6 0.18 -14.01 2.95
CA LEU A 6 0.04 -12.63 2.47
C LEU A 6 -1.04 -12.46 1.41
N ILE A 7 -1.19 -13.43 0.51
CA ILE A 7 -2.18 -13.39 -0.57
C ILE A 7 -3.59 -13.43 0.04
N SER A 8 -3.87 -14.46 0.84
CA SER A 8 -5.18 -14.62 1.47
C SER A 8 -5.55 -13.43 2.35
N MET A 9 -4.60 -12.94 3.14
CA MET A 9 -4.82 -11.81 4.04
C MET A 9 -5.10 -10.50 3.30
N LEU A 10 -4.34 -10.21 2.22
CA LEU A 10 -4.62 -9.04 1.39
C LEU A 10 -6.03 -9.16 0.76
N ARG A 11 -6.37 -10.35 0.27
CA ARG A 11 -7.66 -10.60 -0.37
C ARG A 11 -8.84 -10.44 0.58
N GLU A 12 -8.67 -10.86 1.83
CA GLU A 12 -9.68 -10.74 2.88
C GLU A 12 -9.85 -9.29 3.35
N LYS A 13 -8.74 -8.57 3.56
CA LYS A 13 -8.77 -7.20 4.11
C LYS A 13 -9.14 -6.14 3.08
N PHE A 14 -8.82 -6.35 1.81
CA PHE A 14 -9.06 -5.39 0.73
C PHE A 14 -9.85 -6.03 -0.43
N PRO A 15 -11.14 -6.34 -0.22
CA PRO A 15 -11.97 -7.02 -1.21
C PRO A 15 -12.20 -6.18 -2.48
N LEU A 16 -12.21 -4.84 -2.38
CA LEU A 16 -12.37 -3.96 -3.53
C LEU A 16 -11.16 -4.04 -4.48
N PHE A 17 -9.94 -3.96 -3.93
CA PHE A 17 -8.72 -4.21 -4.70
C PHE A 17 -8.74 -5.61 -5.33
N SER A 18 -9.12 -6.62 -4.54
CA SER A 18 -9.09 -8.04 -4.93
C SER A 18 -10.06 -8.42 -6.05
N GLN A 19 -11.15 -7.67 -6.23
CA GLN A 19 -12.05 -7.84 -7.37
C GLN A 19 -11.42 -7.39 -8.69
N THR A 20 -10.33 -6.62 -8.62
CA THR A 20 -9.68 -6.02 -9.79
C THR A 20 -8.32 -6.62 -10.11
N ASN A 21 -7.83 -7.55 -9.29
CA ASN A 21 -6.57 -8.24 -9.47
C ASN A 21 -6.72 -9.75 -9.14
N ASP A 22 -6.39 -10.61 -10.10
CA ASP A 22 -6.45 -12.07 -9.99
C ASP A 22 -5.07 -12.73 -9.88
N ASP A 23 -4.00 -11.97 -9.65
CA ASP A 23 -2.65 -12.51 -9.51
C ASP A 23 -2.49 -13.36 -8.25
N ASP A 24 -1.90 -14.55 -8.42
CA ASP A 24 -1.60 -15.48 -7.34
C ASP A 24 -0.09 -15.53 -6.99
N ASP A 25 0.74 -14.77 -7.71
CA ASP A 25 2.12 -14.50 -7.29
C ASP A 25 2.14 -13.30 -6.33
N VAL A 26 2.77 -13.46 -5.18
CA VAL A 26 2.71 -12.42 -4.14
C VAL A 26 3.43 -11.13 -4.53
N TYR A 27 4.50 -11.18 -5.34
CA TYR A 27 5.19 -9.95 -5.74
C TYR A 27 4.38 -9.22 -6.81
N LEU A 28 3.73 -9.94 -7.73
CA LEU A 28 2.81 -9.34 -8.69
C LEU A 28 1.59 -8.71 -7.98
N LEU A 29 0.97 -9.46 -7.07
CA LEU A 29 -0.18 -9.00 -6.30
C LEU A 29 0.17 -7.78 -5.43
N TYR A 30 1.26 -7.84 -4.66
CA TYR A 30 1.65 -6.72 -3.79
C TYR A 30 2.21 -5.54 -4.60
N GLY A 31 2.87 -5.77 -5.74
CA GLY A 31 3.30 -4.68 -6.63
C GLY A 31 2.11 -3.92 -7.21
N SER A 32 1.07 -4.66 -7.59
CA SER A 32 -0.23 -4.10 -7.99
C SER A 32 -0.88 -3.33 -6.85
N PHE A 33 -0.82 -3.88 -5.63
CA PHE A 33 -1.37 -3.24 -4.43
C PHE A 33 -0.63 -1.95 -4.04
N GLY A 34 0.70 -1.92 -4.09
CA GLY A 34 1.48 -0.70 -3.85
C GLY A 34 1.18 0.39 -4.88
N SER A 35 1.04 -0.01 -6.14
CA SER A 35 0.64 0.89 -7.23
C SER A 35 -0.79 1.41 -7.06
N PHE A 36 -1.71 0.58 -6.54
CA PHE A 36 -3.06 0.97 -6.18
C PHE A 36 -3.06 1.97 -5.02
N PHE A 37 -2.26 1.69 -3.99
CA PHE A 37 -2.19 2.52 -2.80
C PHE A 37 -1.66 3.93 -3.08
N ILE A 38 -0.61 4.05 -3.89
CA ILE A 38 -0.07 5.37 -4.25
C ILE A 38 -1.08 6.18 -5.08
N ASP A 39 -1.88 5.53 -5.92
CA ASP A 39 -2.96 6.18 -6.67
C ASP A 39 -4.10 6.65 -5.75
N LEU A 40 -4.45 5.90 -4.71
CA LEU A 40 -5.41 6.40 -3.69
C LEU A 40 -4.90 7.67 -3.01
N ILE A 41 -3.62 7.69 -2.61
CA ILE A 41 -3.00 8.85 -1.98
C ILE A 41 -2.99 10.03 -2.95
N ASN A 42 -2.57 9.83 -4.20
CA ASN A 42 -2.57 10.88 -5.21
C ASN A 42 -3.98 11.39 -5.48
N PHE A 43 -4.97 10.51 -5.57
CA PHE A 43 -6.36 10.88 -5.75
C PHE A 43 -6.87 11.75 -4.61
N LEU A 44 -6.53 11.42 -3.35
CA LEU A 44 -6.92 12.19 -2.17
C LEU A 44 -6.40 13.64 -2.20
N PHE A 45 -5.13 13.85 -2.61
CA PHE A 45 -4.48 15.16 -2.53
C PHE A 45 -4.48 15.96 -3.83
N LEU A 46 -4.49 15.30 -4.98
CA LEU A 46 -4.37 15.91 -6.30
C LEU A 46 -5.66 15.79 -7.11
N ASN A 47 -6.64 15.00 -6.66
CA ASN A 47 -7.86 14.66 -7.40
C ASN A 47 -7.53 14.12 -8.81
N LYS A 48 -6.44 13.37 -8.90
CA LYS A 48 -5.89 12.74 -10.11
C LYS A 48 -5.14 11.47 -9.74
N CYS A 49 -5.32 10.43 -10.53
CA CYS A 49 -4.43 9.27 -10.58
C CYS A 49 -3.43 9.41 -11.73
N ASP A 50 -2.28 8.75 -11.63
CA ASP A 50 -1.39 8.64 -12.79
C ASP A 50 -2.06 7.80 -13.90
N PRO A 51 -1.62 7.91 -15.17
CA PRO A 51 -2.21 7.16 -16.27
C PRO A 51 -2.24 5.66 -15.95
N ARG A 52 -3.46 5.11 -15.90
CA ARG A 52 -3.84 3.78 -15.42
C ARG A 52 -2.72 2.74 -15.47
N ASN A 53 -2.38 2.23 -14.31
CA ASN A 53 -1.68 0.97 -14.20
C ASN A 53 -2.59 -0.17 -14.67
N TYR A 54 -2.06 -1.09 -15.50
CA TYR A 54 -2.80 -2.24 -16.04
C TYR A 54 -3.25 -3.27 -14.98
N PHE A 55 -2.97 -3.00 -13.71
CA PHE A 55 -2.91 -3.96 -12.63
C PHE A 55 -4.13 -3.97 -11.69
N TYR A 56 -5.02 -2.97 -11.80
CA TYR A 56 -6.24 -2.84 -10.99
C TYR A 56 -7.30 -1.95 -11.66
N GLY A 57 -8.50 -1.88 -11.08
CA GLY A 57 -9.67 -1.19 -11.63
C GLY A 57 -9.64 0.34 -11.45
N ASN A 58 -10.65 1.05 -11.96
CA ASN A 58 -10.66 2.52 -11.89
C ASN A 58 -10.96 3.02 -10.47
N VAL A 59 -9.93 3.50 -9.77
CA VAL A 59 -10.00 4.10 -8.43
C VAL A 59 -11.05 5.20 -8.34
N GLU A 60 -11.14 6.07 -9.35
CA GLU A 60 -12.08 7.21 -9.36
C GLU A 60 -13.55 6.76 -9.36
N VAL A 61 -13.83 5.57 -9.90
CA VAL A 61 -15.17 4.98 -9.94
C VAL A 61 -15.48 4.22 -8.64
N ILE A 62 -14.47 3.66 -8.00
CA ILE A 62 -14.63 2.87 -6.77
C ILE A 62 -14.79 3.78 -5.55
N TYR A 63 -14.04 4.88 -5.49
CA TYR A 63 -13.96 5.77 -4.32
C TYR A 63 -14.55 7.16 -4.61
N GLU A 64 -15.83 7.23 -4.99
CA GLU A 64 -16.55 8.50 -5.21
C GLU A 64 -16.76 9.32 -3.92
N ASN A 65 -16.66 8.68 -2.75
CA ASN A 65 -16.80 9.31 -1.45
C ASN A 65 -15.43 9.48 -0.77
N ARG A 66 -15.09 10.72 -0.45
CA ARG A 66 -13.83 11.07 0.23
C ARG A 66 -13.65 10.38 1.58
N GLU A 67 -14.71 10.19 2.35
CA GLU A 67 -14.64 9.49 3.64
C GLU A 67 -14.27 8.01 3.45
N LEU A 68 -14.79 7.36 2.40
CA LEU A 68 -14.40 5.99 2.05
C LEU A 68 -12.93 5.93 1.64
N LEU A 69 -12.45 6.90 0.85
CA LEU A 69 -11.05 7.01 0.44
C LEU A 69 -10.10 7.21 1.63
N ASP A 70 -10.43 8.15 2.52
CA ASP A 70 -9.62 8.44 3.73
C ASP A 70 -9.53 7.19 4.62
N ASN A 71 -10.65 6.50 4.85
CA ASN A 71 -10.70 5.27 5.64
C ASN A 71 -9.90 4.13 4.99
N GLU A 72 -9.98 3.98 3.67
CA GLU A 72 -9.22 2.95 2.96
C GLU A 72 -7.71 3.18 3.10
N ILE A 73 -7.25 4.43 2.90
CA ILE A 73 -5.84 4.80 3.04
C ILE A 73 -5.34 4.53 4.47
N GLU A 74 -6.12 4.90 5.49
CA GLU A 74 -5.80 4.61 6.89
C GLU A 74 -5.71 3.10 7.13
N ASN A 75 -6.69 2.32 6.68
CA ASN A 75 -6.70 0.87 6.80
C ASN A 75 -5.49 0.21 6.13
N ILE A 76 -5.07 0.72 4.96
CA ILE A 76 -3.87 0.22 4.27
C ILE A 76 -2.61 0.50 5.10
N PHE A 77 -2.46 1.70 5.69
CA PHE A 77 -1.31 1.96 6.56
C PHE A 77 -1.30 1.06 7.80
N LEU A 78 -2.44 0.90 8.47
CA LEU A 78 -2.55 0.03 9.64
C LEU A 78 -2.24 -1.42 9.28
N PHE A 79 -2.67 -1.88 8.11
CA PHE A 79 -2.33 -3.18 7.57
C PHE A 79 -0.82 -3.32 7.32
N ILE A 80 -0.18 -2.36 6.66
CA ILE A 80 1.27 -2.37 6.41
C ILE A 80 2.05 -2.47 7.73
N ASP A 81 1.63 -1.71 8.76
CA ASP A 81 2.24 -1.72 10.08
C ASP A 81 2.10 -3.09 10.76
N GLU A 82 0.88 -3.66 10.75
CA GLU A 82 0.61 -5.00 11.28
C GLU A 82 1.47 -6.06 10.58
N VAL A 83 1.54 -6.02 9.25
CA VAL A 83 2.31 -6.97 8.44
C VAL A 83 3.80 -6.86 8.78
N TYR A 84 4.35 -5.64 8.81
CA TYR A 84 5.76 -5.41 9.07
C TYR A 84 6.20 -5.89 10.47
N LEU A 85 5.41 -5.57 11.50
CA LEU A 85 5.73 -5.90 12.89
C LEU A 85 5.68 -7.41 13.17
N ASN A 86 4.82 -8.17 12.46
CA ASN A 86 4.58 -9.59 12.70
C ASN A 86 5.20 -10.54 11.65
N SER A 87 6.11 -10.01 10.82
CA SER A 87 6.70 -10.73 9.70
C SER A 87 8.18 -11.09 9.87
N ASP A 88 8.58 -12.12 9.13
CA ASP A 88 9.99 -12.47 8.92
C ASP A 88 10.62 -11.64 7.78
N CYS A 89 11.89 -11.92 7.48
CA CYS A 89 12.64 -11.22 6.45
C CYS A 89 12.01 -11.33 5.05
N ASP A 90 11.43 -12.47 4.71
CA ASP A 90 10.91 -12.73 3.36
C ASP A 90 9.66 -11.90 3.08
N VAL A 91 8.79 -11.77 4.07
CA VAL A 91 7.61 -10.90 3.98
C VAL A 91 8.00 -9.42 3.99
N ARG A 92 9.00 -9.03 4.80
CA ARG A 92 9.52 -7.65 4.79
C ARG A 92 10.11 -7.28 3.44
N ASP A 93 10.76 -8.21 2.75
CA ASP A 93 11.27 -8.01 1.40
C ASP A 93 10.15 -7.69 0.38
N VAL A 94 9.01 -8.39 0.48
CA VAL A 94 7.81 -8.08 -0.32
C VAL A 94 7.31 -6.66 -0.01
N LEU A 95 7.17 -6.29 1.27
CA LEU A 95 6.74 -4.94 1.63
C LEU A 95 7.70 -3.86 1.11
N ASN A 96 9.02 -4.09 1.24
CA ASN A 96 10.05 -3.16 0.76
C ASN A 96 9.89 -2.93 -0.75
N THR A 97 9.93 -4.03 -1.52
CA THR A 97 9.96 -4.00 -2.99
C THR A 97 8.65 -3.50 -3.57
N CYS A 98 7.52 -3.90 -2.99
CA CYS A 98 6.22 -3.69 -3.62
C CYS A 98 5.45 -2.48 -3.10
N VAL A 99 5.61 -2.14 -1.81
CA VAL A 99 4.77 -1.14 -1.15
C VAL A 99 5.57 0.11 -0.79
N PHE A 100 6.69 -0.06 -0.10
CA PHE A 100 7.49 1.07 0.33
C PHE A 100 8.20 1.75 -0.84
N GLU A 101 8.73 1.00 -1.80
CA GLU A 101 9.28 1.57 -3.04
C GLU A 101 8.21 2.29 -3.88
N ALA A 102 6.97 1.80 -3.92
CA ALA A 102 5.88 2.47 -4.61
C ALA A 102 5.54 3.84 -4.02
N MET A 103 5.73 4.02 -2.70
CA MET A 103 5.54 5.30 -2.02
C MET A 103 6.77 6.22 -2.06
N MET A 104 7.92 5.72 -2.51
CA MET A 104 9.17 6.45 -2.50
C MET A 104 9.07 7.75 -3.32
N GLY A 105 9.53 8.85 -2.74
CA GLY A 105 9.52 10.17 -3.39
C GLY A 105 8.17 10.89 -3.36
N ASN A 106 7.09 10.29 -2.83
CA ASN A 106 5.79 10.95 -2.69
C ASN A 106 5.63 11.63 -1.32
N ASP A 107 5.65 12.96 -1.29
CA ASP A 107 5.56 13.74 -0.05
C ASP A 107 4.27 13.49 0.77
N PHE A 108 3.15 13.22 0.09
CA PHE A 108 1.90 12.90 0.77
C PHE A 108 2.01 11.56 1.50
N SER A 109 2.61 10.55 0.87
CA SER A 109 2.85 9.25 1.47
C SER A 109 3.72 9.35 2.73
N TYR A 110 4.77 10.16 2.74
CA TYR A 110 5.58 10.34 3.96
C TYR A 110 4.82 11.00 5.11
N ASN A 111 4.01 12.02 4.81
CA ASN A 111 3.20 12.69 5.83
C ASN A 111 2.16 11.75 6.44
N LEU A 112 1.49 10.95 5.61
CA LEU A 112 0.52 9.96 6.07
C LEU A 112 1.21 8.80 6.82
N ALA A 113 2.34 8.31 6.30
CA ALA A 113 3.13 7.26 6.94
C ALA A 113 3.57 7.66 8.35
N ARG A 114 4.01 8.91 8.54
CA ARG A 114 4.37 9.45 9.86
C ARG A 114 3.18 9.48 10.83
N LYS A 115 1.96 9.66 10.32
CA LYS A 115 0.74 9.74 11.12
C LYS A 115 0.26 8.35 11.55
N PHE A 116 0.33 7.36 10.65
CA PHE A 116 -0.36 6.09 10.82
C PHE A 116 0.54 4.88 11.10
N LEU A 117 1.79 4.89 10.65
CA LEU A 117 2.73 3.80 10.96
C LEU A 117 3.28 3.95 12.38
N SER A 118 3.59 2.82 13.01
CA SER A 118 4.37 2.82 14.23
C SER A 118 5.76 3.42 13.99
N LYS A 119 6.40 3.88 15.08
CA LYS A 119 7.75 4.45 15.00
C LYS A 119 8.77 3.48 14.37
N GLU A 120 8.64 2.19 14.65
CA GLU A 120 9.54 1.17 14.11
C GLU A 120 9.38 1.03 12.60
N THR A 121 8.16 0.80 12.12
CA THR A 121 7.86 0.67 10.69
C THR A 121 8.17 1.95 9.92
N TYR A 122 7.83 3.12 10.48
CA TYR A 122 8.13 4.40 9.85
C TYR A 122 9.64 4.64 9.71
N ASN A 123 10.43 4.34 10.76
CA ASN A 123 11.88 4.49 10.68
C ASN A 123 12.50 3.56 9.63
N HIS A 124 12.02 2.31 9.55
CA HIS A 124 12.44 1.38 8.51
C HIS A 124 12.09 1.89 7.12
N TYR A 125 10.85 2.38 6.92
CA TYR A 125 10.41 2.99 5.67
C TYR A 125 11.31 4.15 5.23
N LEU A 126 11.73 5.02 6.15
CA LEU A 126 12.68 6.10 5.85
C LEU A 126 14.07 5.58 5.43
N GLU A 127 14.56 4.54 6.10
CA GLU A 127 15.86 3.92 5.82
C GLU A 127 15.90 3.35 4.40
N ILE A 128 14.92 2.52 4.03
CA ILE A 128 14.91 1.84 2.73
C ILE A 128 14.65 2.80 1.57
N THR A 129 13.85 3.85 1.79
CA THR A 129 13.61 4.88 0.76
C THR A 129 14.72 5.93 0.72
N LYS A 130 15.76 5.76 1.54
CA LYS A 130 16.92 6.68 1.68
C LYS A 130 16.51 8.13 1.90
N ARG A 131 15.32 8.35 2.46
CA ARG A 131 14.85 9.69 2.79
C ARG A 131 15.43 10.07 4.14
N VAL A 132 16.52 10.81 4.09
CA VAL A 132 17.07 11.47 5.27
C VAL A 132 16.13 12.63 5.60
N VAL A 133 15.46 12.57 6.76
CA VAL A 133 14.62 13.65 7.30
C VAL A 133 15.48 14.75 7.88
#